data_AF-A0AAQ3WV42-F1
#
_entry.id   AF-A0AAQ3WV42-F1
#
_cell.length_a   1.000
_cell.length_b   1.000
_cell.length_c   1.000
_cell.angle_alpha   90.00
_cell.angle_beta   90.00
_cell.angle_gamma   90.00
#
_symmetry.space_group_name_H-M   'P 1'
#
loop_
_entity.id
_entity.type
_entity.pdbx_description
1 polymer ?
#
loop_
_entity_poly.entity_id
_entity_poly.type
_entity_poly.pdbx_seq_one_letter_code
_entity_poly.pdbx_strand_id
1 'polypeptide(L)'
;MVVRNKARLVAQGFYQKEGIDYEETFAPSAFLNGFIEEEVYVRQPPGFESAKFPDRVYKLRKALYGLKQAPRAWYARLKSFLLKSGFGMGSVDMTLFLLSRGGDTLIVQIYDDDIIFGGSSHALVSSFAEQMSREFEMSIMGELQFFLGLQIKQCPEGTFVHQAKYTRDILKKFEMGDSKPMTTLMSTNMALDADEDGDAVDQKEF
;
A
#
# COMPACT_ATOMS: atom_id res chain seq x y z
N MET A 1 2.51 -30.13 7.59
CA MET A 1 2.12 -28.76 7.98
C MET A 1 3.00 -27.79 7.19
N VAL A 2 2.54 -27.35 6.01
CA VAL A 2 3.34 -26.50 5.11
C VAL A 2 3.17 -25.05 5.56
N VAL A 3 4.14 -24.53 6.30
CA VAL A 3 4.23 -23.11 6.62
C VAL A 3 4.70 -22.40 5.36
N ARG A 4 3.76 -21.83 4.58
CA ARG A 4 4.04 -21.00 3.41
C ARG A 4 4.68 -19.68 3.86
N ASN A 5 6.00 -19.67 4.05
CA ASN A 5 6.75 -18.44 4.20
C ASN A 5 6.97 -17.84 2.79
N LYS A 6 6.20 -16.80 2.44
CA LYS A 6 6.46 -15.99 1.25
C LYS A 6 7.68 -15.10 1.53
N ALA A 7 8.87 -15.55 1.16
CA ALA A 7 10.00 -14.65 1.02
C ALA A 7 9.78 -13.80 -0.24
N ARG A 8 9.71 -12.48 -0.10
CA ARG A 8 9.70 -11.54 -1.23
C ARG A 8 11.04 -10.81 -1.21
N LEU A 9 11.91 -11.17 -2.15
CA LEU A 9 13.09 -10.39 -2.50
C LEU A 9 12.57 -9.05 -3.06
N VAL A 10 12.91 -7.93 -2.43
CA VAL A 10 12.61 -6.61 -2.99
C VAL A 10 13.73 -6.29 -3.98
N ALA A 11 13.35 -6.17 -5.25
CA ALA A 11 14.25 -5.80 -6.32
C ALA A 11 14.77 -4.37 -6.11
N GLN A 12 16.07 -4.22 -6.29
CA GLN A 12 16.78 -2.96 -6.46
C GLN A 12 16.27 -2.25 -7.72
N GLY A 13 16.00 -0.94 -7.61
CA GLY A 13 15.89 -0.05 -8.77
C GLY A 13 14.55 0.64 -8.95
N PHE A 14 14.32 1.70 -8.17
CA PHE A 14 13.56 2.86 -8.66
C PHE A 14 14.41 4.09 -8.40
N TYR A 15 14.82 4.78 -9.48
CA TYR A 15 15.45 6.09 -9.39
C TYR A 15 14.38 7.09 -8.94
N GLN A 16 14.57 7.69 -7.75
CA GLN A 16 13.78 8.83 -7.32
C GLN A 16 14.06 9.98 -8.28
N LYS A 17 13.00 10.59 -8.82
CA LYS A 17 13.14 11.84 -9.57
C LYS A 17 13.13 12.98 -8.56
N GLU A 18 14.14 13.83 -8.60
CA GLU A 18 14.21 15.02 -7.77
C GLU A 18 12.90 15.81 -7.86
N GLY A 19 12.32 16.15 -6.70
CA GLY A 19 11.07 16.89 -6.58
C GLY A 19 9.79 16.06 -6.55
N ILE A 20 9.84 14.73 -6.56
CA ILE A 20 8.66 13.87 -6.27
C ILE A 20 8.90 13.14 -4.95
N ASP A 21 8.28 13.65 -3.90
CA ASP A 21 8.26 13.02 -2.59
C ASP A 21 6.97 12.22 -2.41
N TYR A 22 7.09 11.02 -1.83
CA TYR A 22 5.93 10.17 -1.54
C TYR A 22 5.39 10.55 -0.17
N GLU A 23 4.58 11.59 -0.18
CA GLU A 23 3.89 12.04 1.00
C GLU A 23 2.54 11.34 1.11
N GLU A 24 2.42 10.59 2.19
CA GLU A 24 1.16 10.19 2.82
C GLU A 24 0.52 8.87 2.35
N THR A 25 0.27 8.02 3.35
CA THR A 25 -0.66 6.88 3.24
C THR A 25 -1.95 7.20 3.97
N PHE A 26 -3.06 6.77 3.40
CA PHE A 26 -4.37 6.86 4.02
C PHE A 26 -4.89 5.48 4.41
N ALA A 27 -5.28 5.36 5.67
CA ALA A 27 -6.17 4.33 6.23
C ALA A 27 -6.86 4.98 7.44
N PRO A 28 -8.11 4.65 7.88
CA PRO A 28 -8.81 3.37 7.76
C PRO A 28 -10.34 3.51 7.49
N SER A 29 -11.08 2.39 7.42
CA SER A 29 -12.54 2.30 7.12
C SER A 29 -12.96 2.43 5.66
N ALA A 30 -12.04 2.21 4.71
CA ALA A 30 -12.29 2.26 3.27
C ALA A 30 -13.60 1.56 2.83
N PHE A 31 -13.87 0.35 3.33
CA PHE A 31 -15.05 -0.40 2.93
C PHE A 31 -16.37 0.23 3.39
N LEU A 32 -16.39 0.97 4.50
CA LEU A 32 -17.60 1.67 4.96
C LEU A 32 -17.98 2.83 4.04
N ASN A 33 -17.14 3.19 3.08
CA ASN A 33 -17.44 4.19 2.05
C ASN A 33 -18.00 3.58 0.75
N GLY A 34 -17.90 2.25 0.58
CA GLY A 34 -18.44 1.55 -0.58
C GLY A 34 -19.96 1.36 -0.48
N PHE A 35 -20.69 1.63 -1.55
CA PHE A 35 -22.11 1.27 -1.66
C PHE A 35 -22.22 -0.14 -2.23
N ILE A 36 -23.06 -0.98 -1.61
CA ILE A 36 -23.38 -2.30 -2.16
C ILE A 36 -24.63 -2.19 -3.02
N GLU A 37 -24.57 -2.77 -4.23
CA GLU A 37 -25.73 -2.84 -5.13
C GLU A 37 -26.59 -4.06 -4.81
N GLU A 38 -25.96 -5.11 -4.29
CA GLU A 38 -26.62 -6.36 -3.93
C GLU A 38 -27.42 -6.23 -2.63
N GLU A 39 -28.52 -6.98 -2.55
CA GLU A 39 -29.29 -7.10 -1.32
C GLU A 39 -28.60 -8.05 -0.34
N VAL A 40 -27.95 -7.46 0.66
CA VAL A 40 -27.29 -8.22 1.73
C VAL A 40 -27.97 -7.95 3.05
N TYR A 41 -28.32 -9.03 3.73
CA TYR A 41 -28.89 -9.01 5.07
C TYR A 41 -27.91 -9.63 6.06
N VAL A 42 -27.82 -9.04 7.23
CA VAL A 42 -27.02 -9.56 8.34
C VAL A 42 -27.89 -9.79 9.56
N ARG A 43 -27.53 -10.79 10.35
CA ARG A 43 -28.12 -10.98 11.68
C ARG A 43 -27.89 -9.73 12.52
N GLN A 44 -28.80 -9.48 13.46
CA GLN A 44 -28.63 -8.42 14.44
C GLN A 44 -27.30 -8.62 15.20
N PRO A 45 -26.40 -7.62 15.19
CA PRO A 45 -25.12 -7.76 15.86
C PRO A 45 -25.33 -7.78 17.38
N PRO A 46 -24.46 -8.48 18.12
CA PRO A 46 -24.52 -8.52 19.57
C PRO A 46 -24.57 -7.12 20.19
N GLY A 47 -25.55 -6.88 21.08
CA GLY A 47 -25.77 -5.59 21.75
C GLY A 47 -26.71 -4.64 21.00
N PHE A 48 -27.14 -4.97 19.79
CA PHE A 48 -28.07 -4.18 18.98
C PHE A 48 -29.37 -4.94 18.66
N GLU A 49 -29.59 -6.09 19.30
CA GLU A 49 -30.81 -6.87 19.09
C GLU A 49 -32.05 -6.13 19.58
N SER A 50 -33.08 -6.12 18.74
CA SER A 50 -34.38 -5.54 19.07
C SER A 50 -35.19 -6.51 19.93
N ALA A 51 -35.46 -6.15 21.18
CA ALA A 51 -36.38 -6.90 22.05
C ALA A 51 -37.80 -7.00 21.46
N LYS A 52 -38.22 -6.04 20.63
CA LYS A 52 -39.54 -6.05 19.96
C LYS A 52 -39.57 -6.92 18.72
N PHE A 53 -38.42 -7.10 18.06
CA PHE A 53 -38.31 -7.82 16.79
C PHE A 53 -37.07 -8.72 16.79
N PRO A 54 -37.05 -9.78 17.60
CA PRO A 54 -35.87 -10.63 17.77
C PRO A 54 -35.47 -11.38 16.49
N ASP A 55 -36.44 -11.72 15.64
CA ASP A 55 -36.21 -12.51 14.42
C ASP A 55 -35.91 -11.68 13.17
N ARG A 56 -35.79 -10.35 13.30
CA ARG A 56 -35.45 -9.48 12.17
C ARG A 56 -33.96 -9.51 11.85
N VAL A 57 -33.65 -9.08 10.63
CA VAL A 57 -32.30 -8.91 10.11
C VAL A 57 -32.11 -7.46 9.64
N TYR A 58 -30.87 -6.99 9.60
CA TYR A 58 -30.53 -5.68 9.05
C TYR A 58 -30.18 -5.80 7.58
N LYS A 59 -30.77 -4.94 6.74
CA LYS A 59 -30.31 -4.76 5.36
C LYS A 59 -29.13 -3.81 5.35
N LEU A 60 -28.02 -4.24 4.78
CA LEU A 60 -26.85 -3.39 4.61
C LEU A 60 -27.08 -2.38 3.48
N ARG A 61 -26.64 -1.15 3.71
CA ARG A 61 -26.63 -0.08 2.69
C ARG A 61 -25.21 0.25 2.20
N LYS A 62 -24.21 -0.01 3.04
CA LYS A 62 -22.80 0.18 2.76
C LYS A 62 -22.06 -1.13 2.94
N ALA A 63 -20.90 -1.25 2.32
CA ALA A 63 -20.03 -2.41 2.47
C ALA A 63 -19.49 -2.49 3.91
N LEU A 64 -19.38 -3.72 4.41
CA LEU A 64 -18.77 -4.05 5.69
C LEU A 64 -17.54 -4.90 5.46
N TYR A 65 -16.59 -4.84 6.40
CA TYR A 65 -15.44 -5.73 6.40
C TYR A 65 -15.89 -7.21 6.44
N GLY A 66 -15.19 -8.07 5.69
CA GLY A 66 -15.53 -9.49 5.55
C GLY A 66 -16.57 -9.80 4.48
N LEU A 67 -17.22 -8.81 3.87
CA LEU A 67 -18.03 -9.05 2.68
C LEU A 67 -17.13 -9.24 1.45
N LYS A 68 -17.40 -10.31 0.68
CA LYS A 68 -16.66 -10.60 -0.57
C LYS A 68 -16.68 -9.46 -1.59
N GLN A 69 -17.74 -8.65 -1.59
CA GLN A 69 -17.95 -7.53 -2.51
C GLN A 69 -17.44 -6.19 -1.96
N ALA A 70 -17.04 -6.10 -0.69
CA ALA A 70 -16.62 -4.84 -0.07
C ALA A 70 -15.44 -4.17 -0.79
N PRO A 71 -14.36 -4.89 -1.18
CA PRO A 71 -13.24 -4.27 -1.90
C PRO A 71 -13.67 -3.68 -3.25
N ARG A 72 -14.54 -4.38 -3.98
CA ARG A 72 -15.06 -3.91 -5.28
C ARG A 72 -15.94 -2.68 -5.13
N ALA A 73 -16.86 -2.70 -4.15
CA ALA A 73 -17.75 -1.57 -3.86
C ALA A 73 -16.96 -0.31 -3.48
N TRP A 74 -15.91 -0.49 -2.67
CA TRP A 74 -14.99 0.58 -2.30
C TRP A 74 -14.25 1.14 -3.52
N TYR A 75 -13.56 0.28 -4.27
CA TYR A 75 -12.80 0.72 -5.44
C TYR A 75 -13.69 1.42 -6.48
N ALA A 76 -14.91 0.93 -6.72
CA ALA A 76 -15.85 1.55 -7.65
C ALA A 76 -16.24 2.98 -7.23
N ARG A 77 -16.49 3.19 -5.92
CA ARG A 77 -16.81 4.52 -5.37
C ARG A 77 -15.60 5.45 -5.48
N LEU A 78 -14.42 4.99 -5.07
CA LEU A 78 -13.19 5.79 -5.10
C LEU A 78 -12.80 6.16 -6.53
N LYS A 79 -12.79 5.19 -7.45
CA LYS A 79 -12.53 5.43 -8.87
C LYS A 79 -13.48 6.48 -9.45
N SER A 80 -14.77 6.37 -9.15
CA SER A 80 -15.76 7.34 -9.63
C SER A 80 -15.50 8.76 -9.10
N PHE A 81 -15.03 8.89 -7.86
CA PHE A 81 -14.63 10.15 -7.27
C PHE A 81 -13.38 10.71 -7.96
N LEU A 82 -12.30 9.92 -8.09
CA LEU A 82 -11.04 10.37 -8.71
C LEU A 82 -11.24 10.82 -10.16
N LEU A 83 -12.01 10.07 -10.95
CA LEU A 83 -12.33 10.45 -12.33
C LEU A 83 -13.08 11.79 -12.41
N LYS A 84 -14.03 12.02 -11.49
CA LYS A 84 -14.76 13.30 -11.41
C LYS A 84 -13.86 14.45 -10.94
N SER A 85 -12.85 14.16 -10.13
CA SER A 85 -11.84 15.13 -9.68
C SER A 85 -10.76 15.43 -10.74
N GLY A 86 -10.87 14.84 -11.94
CA GLY A 86 -10.01 15.12 -13.09
C GLY A 86 -8.81 14.20 -13.24
N PHE A 87 -8.73 13.11 -12.47
CA PHE A 87 -7.67 12.12 -12.64
C PHE A 87 -7.89 11.28 -13.90
N GLY A 88 -6.79 11.00 -14.60
CA GLY A 88 -6.70 9.95 -15.60
C GLY A 88 -6.31 8.62 -14.96
N MET A 89 -6.85 7.52 -15.47
CA MET A 89 -6.38 6.18 -15.09
C MET A 89 -5.15 5.80 -15.90
N GLY A 90 -4.26 5.03 -15.29
CA GLY A 90 -3.17 4.37 -16.01
C GLY A 90 -3.68 3.46 -17.13
N SER A 91 -2.96 3.43 -18.24
CA SER A 91 -3.31 2.59 -19.40
C SER A 91 -3.04 1.10 -19.17
N VAL A 92 -2.03 0.80 -18.34
CA VAL A 92 -1.61 -0.57 -18.00
C VAL A 92 -2.15 -0.97 -16.63
N ASP A 93 -1.94 -0.12 -15.62
CA ASP A 93 -2.44 -0.34 -14.27
C ASP A 93 -3.67 0.52 -14.00
N MET A 94 -4.82 -0.14 -13.83
CA MET A 94 -6.11 0.51 -13.55
C MET A 94 -6.23 0.99 -12.10
N THR A 95 -5.31 0.61 -11.22
CA THR A 95 -5.25 1.08 -9.83
C THR A 95 -4.33 2.29 -9.65
N LEU A 96 -3.61 2.67 -10.71
CA LEU A 96 -2.81 3.88 -10.81
C LEU A 96 -3.64 5.02 -11.40
N PHE A 97 -3.61 6.17 -10.76
CA PHE A 97 -4.28 7.40 -11.17
C PHE A 97 -3.27 8.54 -11.24
N LEU A 98 -3.40 9.36 -12.28
CA LEU A 98 -2.52 10.48 -12.57
C LEU A 98 -3.35 11.75 -12.73
N LEU A 99 -2.96 12.81 -12.04
CA LEU A 99 -3.51 14.15 -12.23
C LEU A 99 -2.37 15.07 -12.64
N SER A 100 -2.52 15.72 -13.79
CA SER A 100 -1.61 16.75 -14.26
C SER A 100 -2.28 18.12 -14.18
N ARG A 101 -1.68 19.06 -13.46
CA ARG A 101 -2.12 20.46 -13.38
C ARG A 101 -0.97 21.36 -13.78
N GLY A 102 -0.97 21.80 -15.04
CA GLY A 102 0.15 22.55 -15.59
C GLY A 102 1.41 21.70 -15.64
N GLY A 103 2.49 22.16 -14.98
CA GLY A 103 3.74 21.40 -14.84
C GLY A 103 3.73 20.39 -13.67
N ASP A 104 2.74 20.46 -12.78
CA ASP A 104 2.68 19.60 -11.61
C ASP A 104 1.94 18.30 -11.88
N THR A 105 2.42 17.22 -11.24
CA THR A 105 1.83 15.88 -11.33
C THR A 105 1.56 15.33 -9.95
N LEU A 106 0.39 14.70 -9.78
CA LEU A 106 0.05 13.87 -8.63
C LEU A 106 -0.17 12.43 -9.10
N ILE A 107 0.43 11.50 -8.40
CA ILE A 107 0.35 10.07 -8.62
C ILE A 107 -0.40 9.46 -7.42
N VAL A 108 -1.42 8.67 -7.70
CA VAL A 108 -2.21 7.97 -6.66
C VAL A 108 -2.26 6.49 -7.04
N GLN A 109 -1.78 5.63 -6.15
CA GLN A 109 -1.78 4.18 -6.28
C GLN A 109 -2.70 3.58 -5.21
N ILE A 110 -3.66 2.78 -5.64
CA ILE A 110 -4.62 2.11 -4.75
C ILE A 110 -4.23 0.64 -4.61
N TYR A 111 -4.25 0.13 -3.38
CA TYR A 111 -4.08 -1.29 -3.10
C TYR A 111 -5.07 -1.71 -2.01
N ASP A 112 -6.11 -2.47 -2.39
CA ASP A 112 -7.21 -2.86 -1.50
C ASP A 112 -7.81 -1.68 -0.71
N ASP A 113 -7.52 -1.57 0.59
CA ASP A 113 -7.95 -0.49 1.48
C ASP A 113 -6.87 0.58 1.74
N ASP A 114 -5.64 0.37 1.28
CA ASP A 114 -4.54 1.32 1.38
C ASP A 114 -4.46 2.20 0.12
N ILE A 115 -4.14 3.48 0.32
CA ILE A 115 -3.85 4.43 -0.75
C ILE A 115 -2.47 5.02 -0.49
N ILE A 116 -1.59 4.92 -1.47
CA ILE A 116 -0.36 5.72 -1.54
C ILE A 116 -0.58 6.81 -2.56
N PHE A 117 -0.10 8.00 -2.26
CA PHE A 117 0.01 9.04 -3.27
C PHE A 117 1.28 9.85 -3.04
N GLY A 118 1.59 10.69 -4.00
CA GLY A 118 2.76 11.54 -4.00
C GLY A 118 2.73 12.44 -5.22
N GLY A 119 3.41 13.57 -5.18
CA GLY A 119 3.33 14.53 -6.27
C GLY A 119 4.54 15.45 -6.33
N SER A 120 4.62 16.21 -7.42
CA SER A 120 5.69 17.18 -7.62
C SER A 120 5.53 18.48 -6.83
N SER A 121 4.38 18.65 -6.16
CA SER A 121 4.00 19.87 -5.48
C SER A 121 3.29 19.54 -4.18
N HIS A 122 3.87 19.97 -3.06
CA HIS A 122 3.29 19.81 -1.73
C HIS A 122 1.87 20.41 -1.66
N ALA A 123 1.61 21.53 -2.35
CA ALA A 123 0.26 22.12 -2.37
C ALA A 123 -0.76 21.18 -3.04
N LEU A 124 -0.35 20.45 -4.08
CA LEU A 124 -1.20 19.48 -4.78
C LEU A 124 -1.47 18.25 -3.92
N VAL A 125 -0.44 17.75 -3.23
CA VAL A 125 -0.52 16.65 -2.26
C VAL A 125 -1.45 17.01 -1.11
N SER A 126 -1.22 18.13 -0.41
CA SER A 126 -2.06 18.55 0.72
C SER A 126 -3.51 18.80 0.31
N SER A 127 -3.74 19.42 -0.85
CA SER A 127 -5.10 19.64 -1.35
C SER A 127 -5.84 18.33 -1.66
N PHE A 128 -5.13 17.33 -2.17
CA PHE A 128 -5.70 16.01 -2.38
C PHE A 128 -5.98 15.32 -1.05
N ALA A 129 -5.05 15.42 -0.10
CA ALA A 129 -5.18 14.82 1.23
C ALA A 129 -6.42 15.35 1.98
N GLU A 130 -6.64 16.66 1.96
CA GLU A 130 -7.84 17.30 2.52
C GLU A 130 -9.13 16.84 1.83
N GLN A 131 -9.12 16.68 0.50
CA GLN A 131 -10.28 16.19 -0.24
C GLN A 131 -10.63 14.75 0.15
N MET A 132 -9.63 13.88 0.27
CA MET A 132 -9.80 12.49 0.69
C MET A 132 -10.31 12.42 2.13
N SER A 133 -9.76 13.23 3.04
CA SER A 133 -10.23 13.28 4.42
C SER A 133 -11.69 13.76 4.51
N ARG A 134 -12.06 14.79 3.74
CA ARG A 134 -13.42 15.34 3.75
C ARG A 134 -14.47 14.41 3.13
N GLU A 135 -14.15 13.75 2.01
CA GLU A 135 -15.12 12.89 1.31
C GLU A 135 -15.24 11.50 1.95
N PHE A 136 -14.14 10.94 2.46
CA PHE A 136 -14.08 9.54 2.89
C PHE A 136 -13.74 9.34 4.37
N GLU A 137 -13.66 10.42 5.16
CA GLU A 137 -13.29 10.40 6.58
C GLU A 137 -11.93 9.72 6.82
N MET A 138 -11.05 9.80 5.82
CA MET A 138 -9.72 9.19 5.88
C MET A 138 -8.76 10.02 6.74
N SER A 139 -7.89 9.32 7.47
CA SER A 139 -6.85 9.93 8.31
C SER A 139 -5.50 9.86 7.61
N ILE A 140 -4.82 11.00 7.55
CA ILE A 140 -3.45 11.11 7.04
C ILE A 140 -2.51 10.41 8.01
N MET A 141 -1.64 9.51 7.52
CA MET A 141 -0.64 8.80 8.33
C MET A 141 0.77 9.43 8.27
N GLY A 142 0.93 10.56 7.55
CA GLY A 142 2.21 11.23 7.36
C GLY A 142 3.13 10.50 6.38
N GLU A 143 4.42 10.80 6.41
CA GLU A 143 5.42 10.23 5.49
C GLU A 143 5.32 8.70 5.37
N LEU A 144 5.46 8.19 4.14
CA LEU A 144 5.40 6.76 3.86
C LEU A 144 6.58 6.01 4.49
N GLN A 145 6.36 5.47 5.70
CA GLN A 145 7.37 4.68 6.42
C GLN A 145 7.15 3.17 6.30
N PHE A 146 5.90 2.74 6.06
CA PHE A 146 5.54 1.34 5.94
C PHE A 146 4.45 1.14 4.89
N PHE A 147 4.62 0.16 4.00
CA PHE A 147 3.58 -0.24 3.05
C PHE A 147 3.68 -1.73 2.73
N LEU A 148 2.56 -2.47 2.82
CA LEU A 148 2.50 -3.91 2.54
C LEU A 148 3.58 -4.76 3.24
N GLY A 149 3.94 -4.38 4.46
CA GLY A 149 4.99 -5.06 5.25
C GLY A 149 6.42 -4.75 4.79
N LEU A 150 6.61 -3.75 3.94
CA LEU A 150 7.88 -3.13 3.61
C LEU A 150 8.07 -1.87 4.43
N GLN A 151 9.28 -1.66 4.91
CA GLN A 151 9.74 -0.40 5.48
C GLN A 151 10.31 0.46 4.37
N ILE A 152 9.93 1.74 4.38
CA ILE A 152 10.35 2.72 3.39
C ILE A 152 11.04 3.84 4.16
N LYS A 153 12.23 4.23 3.71
CA LYS A 153 12.97 5.35 4.22
C LYS A 153 13.32 6.25 3.04
N GLN A 154 12.75 7.44 3.00
CA GLN A 154 13.04 8.42 1.97
C GLN A 154 14.25 9.24 2.44
N CYS A 155 15.24 9.40 1.57
CA CYS A 155 16.44 10.18 1.83
C CYS A 155 16.73 11.07 0.61
N PRO A 156 17.48 12.17 0.75
CA PRO A 156 17.86 13.00 -0.38
C PRO A 156 18.58 12.23 -1.50
N GLU A 157 19.29 11.16 -1.15
CA GLU A 157 20.03 10.32 -2.11
C GLU A 157 19.15 9.24 -2.78
N GLY A 158 17.92 9.05 -2.31
CA GLY A 158 16.99 8.06 -2.84
C GLY A 158 16.05 7.45 -1.79
N THR A 159 15.18 6.56 -2.26
CA THR A 159 14.26 5.81 -1.41
C THR A 159 14.81 4.42 -1.11
N PHE A 160 14.98 4.11 0.18
CA PHE A 160 15.43 2.81 0.65
C PHE A 160 14.24 1.95 1.12
N VAL A 161 14.07 0.78 0.52
CA VAL A 161 13.00 -0.17 0.85
C VAL A 161 13.60 -1.42 1.49
N HIS A 162 13.14 -1.79 2.68
CA HIS A 162 13.69 -2.92 3.43
C HIS A 162 12.65 -3.65 4.30
N GLN A 163 13.00 -4.83 4.80
CA GLN A 163 12.13 -5.63 5.68
C GLN A 163 12.77 -5.95 7.03
N ALA A 164 13.64 -5.07 7.53
CA ALA A 164 14.47 -5.36 8.70
C ALA A 164 13.67 -5.73 9.95
N LYS A 165 12.49 -5.10 10.16
CA LYS A 165 11.57 -5.47 11.25
C LYS A 165 11.06 -6.90 11.10
N TYR A 166 10.59 -7.28 9.92
CA TYR A 166 10.13 -8.64 9.65
C TYR A 166 11.23 -9.68 9.88
N THR A 167 12.45 -9.41 9.40
CA THR A 167 13.60 -10.28 9.65
C THR A 167 13.87 -10.45 11.15
N ARG A 168 13.86 -9.36 11.92
CA ARG A 168 14.02 -9.43 13.39
C ARG A 168 12.89 -10.18 14.08
N ASP A 169 11.64 -9.99 13.63
CA ASP A 169 10.47 -10.68 14.18
C ASP A 169 10.53 -12.19 13.92
N ILE A 170 11.02 -12.62 12.75
CA ILE A 170 11.31 -14.02 12.47
C ILE A 170 12.39 -14.55 13.41
N LEU A 171 13.53 -13.86 13.50
CA LEU A 171 14.63 -14.31 14.36
C LEU A 171 14.16 -14.44 15.81
N LYS A 172 13.38 -13.49 16.30
CA LYS A 172 12.77 -13.56 17.63
C LYS A 172 11.81 -14.74 17.78
N LYS A 173 10.95 -14.99 16.78
CA LYS A 173 9.98 -16.09 16.80
C LYS A 173 10.63 -17.48 16.91
N PHE A 174 11.82 -17.64 16.33
CA PHE A 174 12.57 -18.89 16.36
C PHE A 174 13.73 -18.88 17.35
N GLU A 175 13.79 -17.89 18.25
CA GLU A 175 14.83 -17.76 19.29
C GLU A 175 16.26 -17.68 18.70
N MET A 176 16.38 -17.13 17.49
CA MET A 176 17.62 -16.96 16.73
C MET A 176 18.23 -15.56 16.86
N GLY A 177 17.85 -14.78 17.87
CA GLY A 177 18.30 -13.40 18.04
C GLY A 177 19.83 -13.26 18.16
N ASP A 178 20.48 -14.23 18.80
CA ASP A 178 21.93 -14.28 19.01
C ASP A 178 22.67 -15.15 17.97
N SER A 179 21.96 -15.60 16.92
CA SER A 179 22.58 -16.41 15.87
C SER A 179 23.63 -15.61 15.11
N LYS A 180 24.78 -16.23 14.83
CA LYS A 180 25.85 -15.56 14.08
C LYS A 180 25.37 -15.22 12.67
N PRO A 181 25.51 -13.96 12.22
CA PRO A 181 25.18 -13.60 10.85
C PRO A 181 26.11 -14.38 9.91
N MET A 182 25.52 -15.03 8.90
CA MET A 182 26.24 -15.70 7.83
C MET A 182 26.18 -14.83 6.58
N THR A 183 27.31 -14.57 5.95
CA THR A 183 27.46 -13.54 4.92
C THR A 183 26.87 -13.91 3.54
N THR A 184 26.03 -14.95 3.41
CA THR A 184 25.49 -15.29 2.07
C THR A 184 24.20 -16.10 2.10
N LEU A 185 23.22 -15.65 1.28
CA LEU A 185 21.93 -16.31 1.01
C LEU A 185 21.81 -16.78 -0.45
N MET A 186 22.93 -16.95 -1.17
CA MET A 186 22.93 -17.53 -2.52
C MET A 186 23.38 -18.99 -2.47
N SER A 187 22.73 -19.83 -3.28
CA SER A 187 23.20 -21.20 -3.51
C SER A 187 24.63 -21.15 -4.06
N THR A 188 25.54 -21.92 -3.46
CA THR A 188 26.92 -22.08 -3.93
C THR A 188 27.02 -22.75 -5.31
N ASN A 189 25.90 -23.11 -5.94
CA ASN A 189 25.87 -23.77 -7.25
C ASN A 189 25.64 -22.80 -8.41
N MET A 190 25.57 -21.49 -8.17
CA MET A 190 25.60 -20.51 -9.27
C MET A 190 27.07 -20.14 -9.52
N ALA A 191 27.67 -20.77 -10.54
CA ALA A 191 28.95 -20.32 -11.06
C ALA A 191 28.71 -18.95 -11.72
N LEU A 192 29.23 -17.90 -11.10
CA LEU A 192 29.33 -16.58 -11.72
C LEU A 192 30.62 -16.60 -12.53
N ASP A 193 30.52 -16.50 -13.85
CA ASP A 193 31.67 -16.30 -14.73
C ASP A 193 32.03 -14.80 -14.80
N ALA A 194 33.29 -14.52 -15.13
CA ALA A 194 33.75 -13.15 -15.33
C ALA A 194 33.05 -12.55 -16.57
N ASP A 195 32.55 -11.33 -16.42
CA ASP A 195 32.11 -10.53 -17.55
C ASP A 195 33.36 -9.92 -18.21
N GLU A 196 33.88 -10.57 -19.25
CA GLU A 196 35.10 -10.11 -19.95
C GLU A 196 34.90 -8.76 -20.65
N ASP A 197 33.66 -8.33 -20.86
CA ASP A 197 33.29 -7.06 -21.50
C ASP A 197 32.91 -5.97 -20.47
N GLY A 198 32.94 -6.27 -19.18
CA GLY A 198 32.53 -5.36 -18.10
C GLY A 198 33.63 -4.41 -17.64
N ASP A 199 33.26 -3.16 -17.31
CA ASP A 199 34.19 -2.20 -16.71
C ASP A 199 34.61 -2.63 -15.29
N ALA A 200 35.91 -2.57 -15.00
CA ALA A 200 36.45 -2.92 -13.69
C ALA A 200 36.00 -1.90 -12.63
N VAL A 201 35.30 -2.38 -11.60
CA VAL A 201 34.86 -1.58 -10.45
C VAL A 201 35.72 -1.87 -9.21
N ASP A 202 36.28 -0.82 -8.60
CA ASP A 202 37.05 -0.94 -7.36
C ASP A 202 36.10 -1.15 -6.17
N GLN A 203 36.28 -2.27 -5.46
CA GLN A 203 35.49 -2.62 -4.29
C GLN A 203 35.69 -1.68 -3.08
N LYS A 204 36.65 -0.74 -3.14
CA LYS A 204 36.89 0.23 -2.06
C LYS A 204 36.12 1.54 -2.21
N GLU A 205 35.41 1.74 -3.32
CA GLU A 205 34.59 2.96 -3.52
C GLU A 205 33.11 2.79 -3.14
N PHE A 206 32.73 1.69 -2.48
CA PHE A 206 31.37 1.48 -1.93
C PHE A 206 31.39 1.11 -0.45
#